data_AF-A0A972F2A7-F1
#
_entry.id   AF-A0A972F2A7-F1
#
_cell.length_a   1.000
_cell.length_b   1.000
_cell.length_c   1.000
_cell.angle_alpha   90.00
_cell.angle_beta   90.00
_cell.angle_gamma   90.00
#
_symmetry.space_group_name_H-M   'P 1'
#
loop_
_entity.id
_entity.type
_entity.pdbx_description
1 polymer ?
#
loop_
_entity_poly.entity_id
_entity_poly.type
_entity_poly.pdbx_seq_one_letter_code
_entity_poly.pdbx_strand_id
1 'polypeptide(L)'
;MEQHVEEIFHKGLAALENGHIYLALSCFEQAACLDRTPLHCSYLAFCLAKVRSQYPESISLCKEALRMDPDNSIHYLHLGRIHLMAGQRAKALGVFRRGLQCRDNESILREITLIGERKNPVLSNLPRHHPVNKYLGIVLKKLGMR
;
A
#
# COMPACT_ATOMS: atom_id res chain seq x y z
N MET A 1 -19.17 3.52 24.90
CA MET A 1 -18.66 2.39 24.09
C MET A 1 -17.82 2.91 22.94
N GLU A 2 -18.30 3.88 22.15
CA GLU A 2 -17.54 4.53 21.06
C GLU A 2 -16.17 5.07 21.47
N GLN A 3 -16.09 5.85 22.56
CA GLN A 3 -14.82 6.38 23.08
C GLN A 3 -13.78 5.30 23.38
N HIS A 4 -14.22 4.11 23.81
CA HIS A 4 -13.32 3.00 24.10
C HIS A 4 -12.78 2.35 22.81
N VAL A 5 -13.62 2.26 21.76
CA VAL A 5 -13.19 1.75 20.45
C VAL A 5 -12.19 2.70 19.80
N GLU A 6 -12.46 4.01 19.85
CA GLU A 6 -11.53 5.03 19.36
C GLU A 6 -10.18 4.98 20.08
N GLU A 7 -10.18 4.80 21.41
CA GLU A 7 -8.94 4.65 22.17
C GLU A 7 -8.13 3.41 21.73
N ILE A 8 -8.79 2.27 21.51
CA ILE A 8 -8.14 1.05 20.99
C ILE A 8 -7.60 1.29 19.59
N PHE A 9 -8.36 1.99 18.74
CA PHE A 9 -7.94 2.31 17.38
C PHE A 9 -6.70 3.23 17.37
N HIS A 10 -6.70 4.28 18.19
CA HIS A 10 -5.55 5.17 18.35
C HIS A 10 -4.31 4.43 18.89
N LYS A 11 -4.47 3.49 19.83
CA LYS A 11 -3.38 2.61 20.26
C LYS A 11 -2.86 1.76 19.11
N GLY A 12 -3.73 1.26 18.24
CA GLY A 12 -3.36 0.53 17.03
C GLY A 12 -2.56 1.39 16.04
N LEU A 13 -2.95 2.65 15.83
CA LEU A 13 -2.23 3.61 15.00
C LEU A 13 -0.83 3.90 15.55
N ALA A 14 -0.73 4.23 16.85
CA ALA A 14 0.56 4.46 17.50
C ALA A 14 1.45 3.21 17.45
N ALA A 15 0.89 2.01 17.60
CA ALA A 15 1.64 0.76 17.46
C ALA A 15 2.17 0.56 16.03
N LEU A 16 1.40 0.93 14.99
CA LEU A 16 1.86 0.89 13.60
C LEU A 16 3.03 1.85 13.35
N GLU A 17 2.94 3.08 13.85
CA GLU A 17 3.98 4.10 13.71
C GLU A 17 5.30 3.66 14.37
N ASN A 18 5.19 3.02 15.54
CA ASN A 18 6.34 2.48 16.26
C ASN A 18 6.85 1.13 15.71
N GLY A 19 6.23 0.59 14.65
CA GLY A 19 6.64 -0.69 14.04
C GLY A 19 6.20 -1.94 14.82
N HIS A 20 5.40 -1.80 15.87
CA HIS A 20 4.82 -2.90 16.65
C HIS A 20 3.62 -3.53 15.94
N ILE A 21 3.87 -4.17 14.78
CA ILE A 21 2.80 -4.60 13.86
C ILE A 21 1.87 -5.65 14.48
N TYR A 22 2.38 -6.56 15.32
CA TYR A 22 1.55 -7.56 16.01
C TYR A 22 0.56 -6.94 17.01
N LEU A 23 1.03 -5.93 17.76
CA LEU A 23 0.17 -5.19 18.69
C LEU A 23 -0.89 -4.41 17.91
N ALA A 24 -0.49 -3.74 16.83
CA ALA A 24 -1.42 -3.02 15.96
C ALA A 24 -2.49 -3.94 15.38
N LEU A 25 -2.12 -5.15 14.92
CA LEU A 25 -3.08 -6.14 14.44
C LEU A 25 -4.12 -6.49 15.51
N SER A 26 -3.67 -6.79 16.74
CA SER A 26 -4.58 -7.10 17.85
C SER A 26 -5.52 -5.94 18.17
N CYS A 27 -5.01 -4.70 18.21
CA CYS A 27 -5.84 -3.52 18.43
C CYS A 27 -6.89 -3.35 17.32
N PHE A 28 -6.52 -3.50 16.05
CA PHE A 28 -7.47 -3.35 14.94
C PHE A 28 -8.47 -4.49 14.85
N GLU A 29 -8.10 -5.72 15.22
CA GLU A 29 -9.04 -6.84 15.34
C GLU A 29 -10.10 -6.56 16.41
N GLN A 30 -9.67 -6.05 17.58
CA GLN A 30 -10.60 -5.65 18.64
C GLN A 30 -11.49 -4.49 18.21
N ALA A 31 -10.92 -3.43 17.62
CA ALA A 31 -11.68 -2.27 17.17
C ALA A 31 -12.73 -2.67 16.12
N ALA A 32 -12.36 -3.48 15.12
CA ALA A 32 -13.27 -3.93 14.06
C ALA A 32 -14.34 -4.92 14.56
N CYS A 33 -14.08 -5.64 15.66
CA CYS A 33 -15.05 -6.53 16.30
C CYS A 33 -16.12 -5.73 17.07
N LEU A 34 -15.72 -4.63 17.72
CA LEU A 34 -16.62 -3.77 18.49
C LEU A 34 -17.42 -2.82 17.61
N ASP A 35 -16.78 -2.24 16.61
CA ASP A 35 -17.43 -1.35 15.64
C ASP A 35 -16.78 -1.48 14.26
N ARG A 36 -17.59 -1.63 13.22
CA ARG A 36 -17.12 -1.91 11.87
C ARG A 36 -17.16 -0.66 11.01
N THR A 37 -16.17 0.22 11.19
CA THR A 37 -16.01 1.42 10.36
C THR A 37 -15.10 1.14 9.15
N PRO A 38 -15.18 1.96 8.08
CA PRO A 38 -14.30 1.82 6.91
C PRO A 38 -12.82 1.91 7.27
N LEU A 39 -12.47 2.79 8.22
CA LEU A 39 -11.12 2.92 8.73
C LEU A 39 -10.67 1.65 9.45
N HIS A 40 -11.48 1.11 10.36
CA HIS A 40 -11.13 -0.13 11.08
C HIS A 40 -10.87 -1.27 10.09
N CYS A 41 -11.75 -1.47 9.11
CA CYS A 41 -11.58 -2.48 8.06
C CYS A 41 -10.30 -2.26 7.24
N SER A 42 -10.01 -1.02 6.85
CA SER A 42 -8.83 -0.70 6.04
C SER A 42 -7.52 -0.91 6.76
N TYR A 43 -7.41 -0.51 8.03
CA TYR A 43 -6.20 -0.71 8.84
C TYR A 43 -6.01 -2.16 9.23
N LEU A 44 -7.09 -2.87 9.60
CA LEU A 44 -7.07 -4.31 9.84
C LEU A 44 -6.60 -5.07 8.61
N ALA A 45 -7.15 -4.75 7.43
CA ALA A 45 -6.75 -5.37 6.16
C ALA A 45 -5.25 -5.24 5.91
N PHE A 46 -4.69 -4.05 6.13
CA PHE A 46 -3.26 -3.79 5.97
C PHE A 46 -2.40 -4.59 6.95
N CYS A 47 -2.77 -4.62 8.24
CA CYS A 47 -2.05 -5.42 9.24
C CYS A 47 -2.14 -6.92 8.97
N LEU A 48 -3.30 -7.44 8.58
CA LEU A 48 -3.49 -8.84 8.22
C LEU A 48 -2.59 -9.26 7.05
N ALA A 49 -2.52 -8.42 6.01
CA ALA A 49 -1.64 -8.68 4.87
C ALA A 49 -0.17 -8.69 5.30
N LYS A 50 0.22 -7.77 6.20
CA LYS A 50 1.60 -7.60 6.65
C LYS A 50 2.07 -8.68 7.61
N VAL A 51 1.21 -9.16 8.50
CA VAL A 51 1.58 -10.15 9.51
C VAL A 51 1.33 -11.57 9.01
N ARG A 52 0.14 -11.82 8.45
CA ARG A 52 -0.34 -13.18 8.15
C ARG A 52 -0.21 -13.54 6.66
N SER A 53 0.20 -12.61 5.80
CA SER A 53 0.24 -12.80 4.34
C SER A 53 -1.11 -13.27 3.74
N GLN A 54 -2.22 -12.99 4.42
CA GLN A 54 -3.58 -13.34 4.00
C GLN A 54 -4.11 -12.35 2.96
N TYR A 55 -3.41 -12.23 1.83
CA TYR A 55 -3.72 -11.22 0.82
C TYR A 55 -5.16 -11.26 0.28
N PRO A 56 -5.77 -12.42 -0.02
CA PRO A 56 -7.13 -12.45 -0.55
C PRO A 56 -8.16 -11.85 0.42
N GLU A 57 -8.05 -12.22 1.70
CA GLU A 57 -8.91 -11.72 2.76
C GLU A 57 -8.69 -10.22 2.99
N SER A 58 -7.44 -9.78 3.12
CA SER A 58 -7.08 -8.37 3.23
C SER A 58 -7.62 -7.53 2.06
N ILE A 59 -7.53 -8.03 0.82
CA ILE A 59 -8.08 -7.35 -0.35
C ILE A 59 -9.61 -7.23 -0.23
N SER A 60 -10.29 -8.28 0.23
CA SER A 60 -11.75 -8.26 0.39
C SER A 60 -12.20 -7.23 1.42
N LEU A 61 -11.52 -7.16 2.56
CA LEU A 61 -11.81 -6.23 3.65
C LEU A 61 -11.51 -4.77 3.26
N CYS A 62 -10.41 -4.52 2.54
CA CYS A 62 -10.11 -3.19 2.00
C CYS A 62 -11.10 -2.75 0.92
N LYS A 63 -11.61 -3.69 0.10
CA LYS A 63 -12.67 -3.40 -0.87
C LYS A 63 -14.00 -3.09 -0.19
N GLU A 64 -14.29 -3.68 0.95
CA GLU A 64 -15.45 -3.34 1.78
C GLU A 64 -15.33 -1.90 2.29
N ALA A 65 -14.17 -1.52 2.82
CA ALA A 65 -13.89 -0.13 3.22
C ALA A 65 -14.13 0.87 2.07
N LEU A 66 -13.61 0.57 0.86
CA LEU A 66 -13.83 1.39 -0.33
C LEU A 66 -15.29 1.48 -0.79
N ARG A 67 -16.13 0.48 -0.48
CA ARG A 67 -17.57 0.55 -0.80
C ARG A 67 -18.32 1.46 0.16
N MET A 68 -17.88 1.49 1.42
CA MET A 68 -18.50 2.32 2.46
C MET A 68 -18.03 3.78 2.38
N ASP A 69 -16.75 4.00 2.08
CA ASP A 69 -16.14 5.33 1.96
C ASP A 69 -15.25 5.38 0.69
N PRO A 70 -15.83 5.66 -0.48
CA PRO A 70 -15.08 5.66 -1.74
C PRO A 70 -14.19 6.90 -1.92
N ASP A 71 -14.38 7.97 -1.15
CA ASP A 71 -13.66 9.24 -1.36
C ASP A 71 -12.37 9.34 -0.52
N ASN A 72 -12.13 8.36 0.35
CA ASN A 72 -10.99 8.34 1.24
C ASN A 72 -9.76 7.65 0.64
N SER A 73 -8.69 8.42 0.48
CA SER A 73 -7.44 7.98 -0.14
C SER A 73 -6.74 6.87 0.64
N ILE A 74 -6.93 6.78 1.96
CA ILE A 74 -6.28 5.78 2.81
C ILE A 74 -6.64 4.37 2.37
N HIS A 75 -7.89 4.15 1.95
CA HIS A 75 -8.36 2.84 1.51
C HIS A 75 -7.70 2.41 0.19
N TYR A 76 -7.52 3.34 -0.75
CA TYR A 76 -6.75 3.08 -1.98
C TYR A 76 -5.27 2.84 -1.68
N LEU A 77 -4.70 3.59 -0.73
CA LEU A 77 -3.32 3.42 -0.30
C LEU A 77 -3.10 2.00 0.26
N HIS A 78 -3.94 1.58 1.20
CA HIS A 78 -3.84 0.25 1.82
C HIS A 78 -4.09 -0.86 0.80
N LEU A 79 -5.14 -0.76 -0.02
CA LEU A 79 -5.41 -1.76 -1.05
C LEU A 79 -4.26 -1.87 -2.05
N GLY A 80 -3.68 -0.74 -2.47
CA GLY A 80 -2.52 -0.74 -3.37
C GLY A 80 -1.29 -1.39 -2.73
N ARG A 81 -0.99 -1.08 -1.45
CA ARG A 81 0.08 -1.72 -0.68
C ARG A 81 -0.14 -3.23 -0.54
N ILE A 82 -1.36 -3.66 -0.20
CA ILE A 82 -1.70 -5.09 -0.11
C ILE A 82 -1.44 -5.79 -1.46
N HIS A 83 -1.81 -5.17 -2.59
CA HIS A 83 -1.49 -5.70 -3.91
C HIS A 83 0.01 -5.78 -4.18
N LEU A 84 0.82 -4.81 -3.72
CA LEU A 84 2.28 -4.89 -3.83
C LEU A 84 2.85 -6.08 -3.04
N MET A 85 2.37 -6.28 -1.81
CA MET A 85 2.80 -7.40 -0.96
C MET A 85 2.40 -8.75 -1.57
N ALA A 86 1.25 -8.81 -2.24
CA ALA A 86 0.81 -9.95 -3.01
C ALA A 86 1.57 -10.15 -4.35
N GLY A 87 2.58 -9.32 -4.67
CA GLY A 87 3.33 -9.36 -5.92
C GLY A 87 2.58 -8.82 -7.15
N GLN A 88 1.37 -8.26 -6.95
CA GLN A 88 0.46 -7.83 -8.01
C GLN A 88 0.69 -6.36 -8.39
N ARG A 89 1.91 -6.02 -8.80
CA ARG A 89 2.33 -4.63 -9.09
C ARG A 89 1.42 -3.88 -10.07
N ALA A 90 0.95 -4.55 -11.12
CA ALA A 90 0.05 -3.93 -12.10
C ALA A 90 -1.30 -3.53 -11.49
N LYS A 91 -1.86 -4.39 -10.63
CA LYS A 91 -3.10 -4.09 -9.91
C LYS A 91 -2.90 -2.98 -8.88
N ALA A 92 -1.78 -2.98 -8.17
CA ALA A 92 -1.42 -1.90 -7.24
C ALA A 92 -1.42 -0.53 -7.94
N LEU A 93 -0.73 -0.42 -9.09
CA LEU A 93 -0.74 0.81 -9.89
C LEU A 93 -2.14 1.23 -10.35
N GLY A 94 -2.98 0.27 -10.75
CA GLY A 94 -4.36 0.56 -11.13
C GLY A 94 -5.20 1.08 -9.95
N VAL A 95 -4.98 0.57 -8.74
CA VAL A 95 -5.64 1.05 -7.52
C VAL A 95 -5.14 2.45 -7.14
N PHE A 96 -3.83 2.65 -7.10
CA PHE A 96 -3.26 3.95 -6.77
C PHE A 96 -3.71 5.05 -7.74
N ARG A 97 -3.76 4.76 -9.06
CA ARG A 97 -4.27 5.71 -10.05
C ARG A 97 -5.72 6.15 -9.80
N ARG A 98 -6.57 5.25 -9.29
CA ARG A 98 -7.94 5.62 -8.91
C ARG A 98 -7.94 6.50 -7.66
N GLY A 99 -7.13 6.16 -6.66
CA GLY A 99 -7.00 6.96 -5.44
C GLY A 99 -6.37 8.35 -5.64
N LEU A 100 -5.72 8.63 -6.78
CA LEU A 100 -5.28 9.98 -7.12
C LEU A 100 -6.44 10.96 -7.33
N GLN A 101 -7.67 10.49 -7.51
CA GLN A 101 -8.86 11.34 -7.63
C GLN A 101 -9.33 11.90 -6.28
N CYS A 102 -8.89 11.30 -5.16
CA CYS A 102 -9.17 11.78 -3.81
C CYS A 102 -8.35 13.04 -3.49
N ARG A 103 -8.86 13.88 -2.56
CA ARG A 103 -8.18 15.12 -2.15
C ARG A 103 -6.81 14.87 -1.52
N ASP A 104 -6.71 13.92 -0.59
CA ASP A 104 -5.48 13.64 0.16
C ASP A 104 -4.65 12.53 -0.49
N ASN A 105 -4.16 12.77 -1.70
CA ASN A 105 -3.50 11.76 -2.54
C ASN A 105 -1.96 11.75 -2.47
N GLU A 106 -1.34 12.57 -1.61
CA GLU A 106 0.12 12.73 -1.58
C GLU A 106 0.84 11.39 -1.27
N SER A 107 0.33 10.65 -0.28
CA SER A 107 0.87 9.34 0.08
C SER A 107 0.79 8.34 -1.08
N ILE A 108 -0.29 8.39 -1.86
CA ILE A 108 -0.49 7.55 -3.04
C ILE A 108 0.48 7.95 -4.15
N LEU A 109 0.67 9.25 -4.37
CA LEU A 109 1.60 9.76 -5.36
C LEU A 109 3.02 9.27 -5.04
N ARG A 110 3.45 9.34 -3.77
CA ARG A 110 4.74 8.80 -3.31
C ARG A 110 4.88 7.30 -3.58
N GLU A 111 3.85 6.50 -3.35
CA GLU A 111 3.89 5.07 -3.71
C GLU A 111 4.03 4.87 -5.23
N ILE A 112 3.27 5.62 -6.03
CA ILE A 112 3.38 5.55 -7.49
C ILE A 112 4.77 5.96 -7.96
N THR A 113 5.39 6.98 -7.39
CA THR A 113 6.76 7.38 -7.77
C THR A 113 7.77 6.29 -7.41
N LEU A 114 7.70 5.73 -6.19
CA LEU A 114 8.55 4.60 -5.78
C LEU A 114 8.41 3.37 -6.70
N ILE A 115 7.20 3.10 -7.18
CA ILE A 115 6.94 2.04 -8.17
C ILE A 115 7.33 2.49 -9.59
N GLY A 116 7.20 3.78 -9.88
CA GLY A 116 7.40 4.41 -11.17
C GLY A 116 8.86 4.66 -11.50
N GLU A 117 9.75 4.70 -10.51
CA GLU A 117 11.21 4.72 -10.62
C GLU A 117 11.75 3.40 -11.21
N ARG A 118 11.29 3.04 -12.41
CA ARG A 118 12.15 2.36 -13.36
C ARG A 118 13.24 3.36 -13.73
N LYS A 119 14.40 3.27 -13.09
CA LYS A 119 15.62 4.04 -13.43
C LYS A 119 15.64 4.29 -14.94
N ASN A 120 15.73 5.56 -15.34
CA ASN A 120 15.71 5.93 -16.75
C ASN A 120 16.69 5.08 -17.55
N PRO A 121 16.36 4.65 -18.78
CA PRO A 121 17.34 3.98 -19.62
C PRO A 121 18.66 4.76 -19.60
N VAL A 122 19.80 4.04 -19.62
CA VAL A 122 21.14 4.66 -19.49
C VAL A 122 21.30 5.81 -20.47
N LEU A 123 20.75 5.62 -21.67
CA LEU A 123 20.59 6.66 -22.68
C LEU A 123 19.09 6.95 -22.82
N SER A 124 18.66 8.15 -22.39
CA SER A 124 17.28 8.63 -22.48
C SER A 124 16.79 8.78 -23.93
N ASN A 125 17.71 8.98 -24.88
CA ASN A 125 17.42 9.15 -26.30
C ASN A 125 17.23 7.82 -27.07
N LEU A 126 17.45 6.67 -26.41
CA LEU A 126 17.29 5.36 -27.04
C LEU A 126 16.13 4.57 -26.41
N PRO A 127 15.33 3.84 -27.22
CA PRO A 127 14.29 2.96 -26.69
C PRO A 127 14.86 1.89 -25.74
N ARG A 128 14.06 1.44 -24.76
CA ARG A 128 14.48 0.45 -23.76
C ARG A 128 14.86 -0.92 -24.34
N HIS A 129 14.32 -1.27 -25.50
CA HIS A 129 14.62 -2.52 -26.22
C HIS A 129 15.83 -2.39 -27.16
N HIS A 130 16.40 -1.19 -27.29
CA HIS A 130 17.59 -0.99 -28.11
C HIS A 130 18.77 -1.76 -27.48
N PRO A 131 19.48 -2.59 -28.25
CA PRO A 131 20.52 -3.48 -27.73
C PRO A 131 21.56 -2.71 -26.91
N VAL A 132 22.00 -1.54 -27.39
CA VAL A 132 22.96 -0.68 -26.68
C VAL A 132 22.48 -0.30 -25.28
N ASN A 133 21.19 0.06 -25.13
CA ASN A 133 20.63 0.47 -23.85
C ASN A 133 20.46 -0.72 -22.88
N LYS A 134 20.13 -1.89 -23.43
CA LYS A 134 20.06 -3.16 -22.70
C LYS A 134 21.45 -3.57 -22.18
N TYR A 135 22.46 -3.60 -23.05
CA TYR A 135 23.82 -4.01 -22.67
C TYR A 135 24.48 -3.00 -21.72
N LEU A 136 24.33 -1.70 -21.94
CA LEU A 136 24.81 -0.66 -21.00
C LEU A 136 24.18 -0.81 -19.62
N GLY A 137 22.87 -1.09 -19.56
CA GLY A 137 22.19 -1.34 -18.29
C GLY A 137 22.75 -2.54 -17.54
N ILE A 138 23.10 -3.62 -18.25
CA ILE A 138 23.71 -4.83 -17.68
C ILE A 138 25.14 -4.53 -17.19
N VAL A 139 25.95 -3.82 -17.99
CA VAL A 139 27.35 -3.50 -17.66
C VAL A 139 27.45 -2.57 -16.46
N LEU A 140 26.65 -1.50 -16.41
CA LEU A 140 26.63 -0.57 -15.28
C LEU A 140 26.18 -1.24 -13.97
N LYS A 141 25.24 -2.19 -14.06
CA LYS A 141 24.84 -3.02 -12.91
C LYS A 141 25.96 -3.92 -12.42
N LYS A 142 26.73 -4.49 -13.34
CA LYS A 142 27.88 -5.36 -13.02
C LYS A 142 29.05 -4.58 -12.39
N LEU A 143 29.15 -3.28 -12.70
CA LEU A 143 30.16 -2.36 -12.17
C LEU A 143 29.71 -1.63 -10.89
N GLY A 144 28.52 -1.93 -10.35
CA GLY A 144 28.00 -1.29 -9.13
C GLY A 144 27.61 0.19 -9.28
N MET A 145 27.67 0.73 -10.50
CA MET A 145 27.30 2.12 -10.81
C MET A 145 25.78 2.30 -10.97
N ARG A 146 25.01 1.21 -10.90
CA ARG A 146 23.55 1.22 -11.06
C ARG A 146 22.88 0.00 -10.44
#